data_AF-A0A2P9EWA9-F1
#
_entry.id   AF-A0A2P9EWA9-F1
#
_cell.length_a   1.000
_cell.length_b   1.000
_cell.length_c   1.000
_cell.angle_alpha   90.00
_cell.angle_beta   90.00
_cell.angle_gamma   90.00
#
_symmetry.space_group_name_H-M   'P 1'
#
loop_
_entity.id
_entity.type
_entity.pdbx_description
1 polymer ?
#
loop_
_entity_poly.entity_id
_entity_poly.type
_entity_poly.pdbx_seq_one_letter_code
_entity_poly.pdbx_strand_id
1 'polypeptide(L)' 'MVVGGAAHPHASVLTAVRTARPPYAVPGRLMTVEALPLTANGKIDRAAVARLLAGF' A
#
# COMPACT_ATOMS: atom_id res chain seq x y z
N MET A 1 16.60 -7.13 -1.49
CA MET A 1 15.78 -8.21 -2.07
C MET A 1 14.36 -7.68 -2.22
N VAL A 2 14.00 -7.19 -3.42
CA VAL A 2 12.60 -6.86 -3.72
C VAL A 2 11.92 -8.19 -3.98
N VAL A 3 11.05 -8.62 -3.06
CA VAL A 3 10.18 -9.77 -3.31
C VAL A 3 9.17 -9.29 -4.34
N GLY A 4 9.23 -9.82 -5.56
CA GLY A 4 8.20 -9.59 -6.58
C GLY A 4 6.86 -10.01 -6.00
N GLY A 5 5.98 -9.04 -5.76
CA GLY A 5 4.70 -9.29 -5.13
C GLY A 5 3.76 -9.97 -6.13
N ALA A 6 3.30 -11.18 -5.82
CA ALA A 6 2.11 -11.72 -6.47
C ALA A 6 0.95 -10.72 -6.31
N ALA A 7 0.09 -10.62 -7.32
CA ALA A 7 -1.12 -9.81 -7.21
C ALA A 7 -2.04 -10.44 -6.16
N HIS A 8 -2.11 -9.84 -4.97
CA HIS A 8 -2.99 -10.30 -3.90
C HIS A 8 -4.34 -9.58 -4.02
N PRO A 9 -5.46 -10.31 -4.03
CA PRO A 9 -6.77 -9.69 -3.90
C PRO A 9 -6.84 -8.85 -2.61
N HIS A 10 -7.45 -7.68 -2.69
CA HIS A 10 -7.57 -6.77 -1.54
C HIS A 10 -8.25 -7.43 -0.33
N ALA A 11 -9.24 -8.30 -0.58
CA ALA A 11 -9.94 -9.04 0.47
C ALA A 11 -8.99 -9.94 1.27
N SER A 12 -8.01 -10.58 0.62
CA SER A 12 -7.01 -11.42 1.27
C SER A 12 -6.06 -10.59 2.13
N VAL A 13 -5.65 -9.42 1.63
CA VAL A 13 -4.80 -8.49 2.39
C VAL A 13 -5.52 -7.98 3.65
N LEU A 14 -6.76 -7.51 3.51
CA LEU A 14 -7.55 -7.03 4.65
C LEU A 14 -7.80 -8.13 5.67
N THR A 15 -8.03 -9.37 5.23
CA THR A 15 -8.18 -10.50 6.14
C THR A 15 -6.93 -10.71 6.97
N ALA A 16 -5.75 -10.75 6.33
CA ALA A 16 -4.47 -10.89 7.04
C ALA A 16 -4.21 -9.74 8.03
N VAL A 17 -4.55 -8.50 7.67
CA VAL A 17 -4.40 -7.34 8.57
C VAL A 17 -5.34 -7.45 9.77
N ARG A 18 -6.61 -7.80 9.56
CA ARG A 18 -7.59 -7.96 10.65
C ARG A 18 -7.21 -9.05 11.64
N THR A 19 -6.56 -10.12 11.18
CA THR A 19 -6.12 -11.21 12.07
C THR A 19 -4.89 -10.82 12.90
N ALA A 20 -4.08 -9.86 12.43
CA ALA A 20 -2.82 -9.50 13.05
C ALA A 20 -2.86 -8.15 13.81
N ARG A 21 -3.93 -7.36 13.63
CA ARG A 21 -4.01 -5.98 14.13
C ARG A 21 -5.36 -5.68 14.79
N PRO A 22 -5.38 -4.76 15.77
CA PRO A 22 -6.63 -4.21 16.29
C PRO A 22 -7.50 -3.58 15.19
N PRO A 23 -8.82 -3.52 15.36
CA PRO A 23 -9.74 -3.03 14.33
C PRO A 23 -9.44 -1.60 13.82
N TYR A 24 -8.98 -0.69 14.70
CA TYR A 24 -8.66 0.68 14.33
C TYR A 24 -7.40 0.81 13.45
N ALA A 25 -6.57 -0.22 13.39
CA ALA A 25 -5.36 -0.26 12.57
C ALA A 25 -5.61 -0.94 11.21
N VAL A 26 -6.86 -1.33 10.93
CA VAL A 26 -7.26 -1.89 9.64
C VAL A 26 -7.59 -0.72 8.70
N PRO A 27 -6.94 -0.64 7.52
CA PRO A 27 -7.18 0.46 6.59
C PRO A 27 -8.57 0.33 5.95
N GLY A 28 -9.28 1.46 5.82
CA GLY A 28 -10.59 1.50 5.16
C GLY A 28 -10.53 1.40 3.63
N ARG A 29 -9.37 1.65 3.02
CA ARG A 29 -9.16 1.60 1.57
C ARG A 29 -7.80 1.00 1.25
N LEU A 30 -7.76 0.14 0.25
CA LEU A 30 -6.54 -0.36 -0.37
C LEU A 30 -6.49 0.13 -1.82
N MET A 31 -5.29 0.44 -2.29
CA MET A 31 -5.05 0.86 -3.66
C MET A 31 -3.84 0.10 -4.21
N THR A 32 -3.97 -0.39 -5.44
CA THR A 32 -2.85 -1.01 -6.18
C THR A 32 -2.15 0.05 -7.01
N VAL A 33 -0.82 0.04 -6.98
CA VAL A 33 0.05 0.87 -7.83
C VAL A 33 1.06 -0.04 -8.51
N GLU A 34 1.45 0.26 -9.75
CA GLU A 34 2.46 -0.55 -10.45
C GLU A 34 3.84 -0.41 -9.80
N ALA A 35 4.16 0.79 -9.31
CA ALA A 35 5.41 1.07 -8.62
C ALA A 35 5.16 1.99 -7.44
N LEU A 36 5.91 1.78 -6.36
CA LEU A 36 5.92 2.70 -5.23
C LEU A 36 6.67 3.98 -5.63
N PRO A 37 6.10 5.18 -5.38
CA PRO A 37 6.82 6.42 -5.62
C PRO A 37 7.98 6.53 -4.63
N LEU A 38 9.21 6.49 -5.16
CA LEU A 38 10.42 6.60 -4.38
C LEU A 38 11.20 7.86 -4.78
N THR A 39 11.83 8.49 -3.80
CA THR A 39 12.87 9.52 -4.00
C THR A 39 14.11 8.90 -4.64
N ALA A 40 15.05 9.74 -5.10
CA ALA A 40 16.34 9.30 -5.63
C ALA A 40 17.12 8.39 -4.66
N ASN A 41 16.92 8.56 -3.35
CA ASN A 41 17.55 7.74 -2.30
C ASN A 41 16.76 6.45 -1.98
N GLY A 42 15.74 6.11 -2.77
CA GLY A 42 14.92 4.91 -2.58
C GLY A 42 13.92 4.97 -1.42
N LYS A 43 13.78 6.12 -0.74
CA LYS A 43 12.74 6.32 0.29
C LYS A 43 11.41 6.65 -0.35
N ILE A 44 10.29 6.30 0.29
CA ILE A 44 8.95 6.68 -0.18
C ILE A 44 8.84 8.20 -0.33
N ASP A 45 8.51 8.65 -1.53
CA ASP A 45 8.17 10.05 -1.80
C ASP A 45 6.71 10.29 -1.41
N ARG A 46 6.51 10.85 -0.21
CA ARG A 46 5.17 11.16 0.31
C ARG A 46 4.42 12.18 -0.52
N ALA A 47 5.11 13.11 -1.19
CA ALA A 47 4.48 14.13 -2.02
C ALA A 47 3.97 13.51 -3.33
N ALA A 48 4.73 12.60 -3.93
CA ALA A 48 4.28 11.83 -5.08
C ALA A 48 3.13 10.87 -4.72
N VAL A 49 3.20 10.21 -3.55
CA VAL A 49 2.09 9.39 -3.04
C VAL A 49 0.83 10.23 -2.83
N ALA A 50 0.93 11.41 -2.21
CA ALA A 50 -0.22 12.29 -2.00
C ALA A 50 -0.87 12.73 -3.32
N ARG A 51 -0.06 13.06 -4.33
CA ARG A 51 -0.56 13.38 -5.68
C ARG A 51 -1.28 12.21 -6.33
N LEU A 52 -0.74 11.00 -6.18
CA LEU A 52 -1.36 9.79 -6.69
C LEU A 52 -2.72 9.56 -6.03
N LEU A 53 -2.83 9.74 -4.72
CA LEU A 53 -4.08 9.57 -3.98
C LEU A 53 -5.13 10.67 -4.29
N ALA A 54 -4.70 11.87 -4.68
CA ALA A 54 -5.60 12.97 -5.02
C ALA A 54 -6.35 12.80 -6.35
N GLY A 55 -5.95 11.82 -7.19
CA GLY A 55 -6.61 11.52 -8.46
C GLY A 55 -7.79 10.55 -8.37
N PHE A 56 -8.34 10.33 -7.17
CA PHE A 56 -9.40 9.35 -6.86
C PHE A 56 -10.49 9.93 -5.98
#